data_AF-A0A1P8WME0-F1
#
_entry.id   AF-A0A1P8WME0-F1
#
_cell.length_a   1.000
_cell.length_b   1.000
_cell.length_c   1.000
_cell.angle_alpha   90.00
_cell.angle_beta   90.00
_cell.angle_gamma   90.00
#
_symmetry.space_group_name_H-M   'P 1'
#
loop_
_entity.id
_entity.type
_entity.pdbx_description
1 polymer ?
#
loop_
_entity_poly.entity_id
_entity_poly.type
_entity_poly.pdbx_seq_one_letter_code
_entity_poly.pdbx_strand_id
1 'polypeptide(L)'
;MWTLYQTFNAIEGGLWFVVAALIFWKVDRPQRHQKIGVLLGVFAFALFGITDLLEISREAQIPLWLWMFKIACGVLILAARYTWLGWAKFRWRDREVLFGVACLLAVVSIISLQHYAPPP
;
A
#
# COMPACT_ATOMS: atom_id res chain seq x y z
N MET A 1 -25.10 -9.48 7.03
CA MET A 1 -24.65 -10.27 5.87
C MET A 1 -23.60 -9.43 5.17
N TRP A 2 -22.35 -9.89 5.09
CA TRP A 2 -21.26 -9.08 4.54
C TRP A 2 -21.41 -8.98 3.03
N THR A 3 -21.12 -7.80 2.45
CA THR A 3 -21.07 -7.65 0.99
C THR A 3 -19.77 -8.24 0.44
N LEU A 4 -19.76 -8.63 -0.83
CA LEU A 4 -18.56 -9.18 -1.50
C LEU A 4 -17.36 -8.20 -1.41
N TYR A 5 -17.65 -6.89 -1.48
CA TYR A 5 -16.68 -5.81 -1.28
C TYR A 5 -16.06 -5.83 0.13
N GLN A 6 -16.88 -5.95 1.18
CA GLN A 6 -16.39 -6.02 2.56
C GLN A 6 -15.53 -7.26 2.81
N THR A 7 -15.93 -8.40 2.26
CA THR A 7 -15.15 -9.65 2.37
C THR A 7 -13.81 -9.53 1.65
N PHE A 8 -13.79 -8.92 0.45
CA PHE A 8 -12.56 -8.69 -0.29
C PHE A 8 -11.58 -7.79 0.50
N ASN A 9 -12.05 -6.64 0.98
CA ASN A 9 -11.21 -5.71 1.75
C ASN A 9 -10.71 -6.30 3.08
N ALA A 10 -11.50 -7.15 3.73
CA ALA A 10 -11.06 -7.84 4.95
C ALA A 10 -9.95 -8.86 4.68
N ILE A 11 -10.07 -9.62 3.59
CA ILE A 11 -9.03 -10.57 3.17
C ILE A 11 -7.77 -9.80 2.77
N GLU A 12 -7.92 -8.75 1.97
CA GLU A 12 -6.81 -7.90 1.51
C GLU A 12 -6.07 -7.28 2.71
N GLY A 13 -6.79 -6.63 3.63
CA GLY A 13 -6.23 -6.08 4.85
C GLY A 13 -5.49 -7.11 5.70
N GLY A 14 -6.09 -8.30 5.90
CA GLY A 14 -5.47 -9.41 6.63
C GLY A 14 -4.17 -9.90 5.98
N LEU A 15 -4.14 -10.00 4.65
CA LEU A 15 -2.95 -10.39 3.89
C LEU A 15 -1.80 -9.40 4.10
N TRP A 16 -2.07 -8.09 4.13
CA TRP A 16 -1.03 -7.09 4.38
C TRP A 16 -0.42 -7.19 5.76
N PHE A 17 -1.21 -7.51 6.79
CA PHE A 17 -0.66 -7.80 8.12
C PHE A 17 0.21 -9.05 8.14
N VAL A 18 -0.19 -10.11 7.42
CA VAL A 18 0.64 -11.32 7.27
C VAL A 18 1.96 -10.99 6.58
N VAL A 19 1.94 -10.21 5.50
CA VAL A 19 3.15 -9.75 4.80
C VAL A 19 4.05 -8.93 5.75
N ALA A 20 3.48 -8.00 6.52
CA ALA A 20 4.22 -7.21 7.50
C ALA A 20 4.88 -8.11 8.57
N ALA A 21 4.16 -9.10 9.10
CA ALA A 21 4.69 -10.05 10.08
C ALA A 21 5.80 -10.92 9.49
N LEU A 22 5.64 -11.42 8.25
CA LEU A 22 6.65 -12.22 7.57
C LEU A 22 7.93 -11.43 7.29
N ILE A 23 7.80 -10.16 6.86
CA ILE A 23 8.95 -9.27 6.66
C ILE A 23 9.65 -9.02 7.98
N PHE A 24 8.90 -8.80 9.06
CA PHE A 24 9.49 -8.58 10.38
C PHE A 24 10.23 -9.82 10.89
N TRP A 25 9.63 -11.01 10.75
CA TRP A 25 10.23 -12.27 11.23
C TRP A 25 11.45 -12.67 10.40
N LYS A 26 11.34 -12.68 9.07
CA LYS A 26 12.38 -13.26 8.20
C LYS A 26 13.71 -12.49 8.24
N VAL A 27 13.73 -11.29 8.79
CA VAL A 27 14.91 -10.43 8.79
C VAL A 27 15.76 -10.67 10.04
N ASP A 28 16.58 -11.71 9.95
CA ASP A 28 17.24 -12.34 11.11
C ASP A 28 18.55 -11.67 11.58
N ARG A 29 18.82 -10.41 11.18
CA ARG A 29 19.86 -9.46 11.67
C ARG A 29 20.24 -8.47 10.55
N PRO A 30 19.39 -7.48 10.26
CA PRO A 30 19.70 -6.47 9.27
C PRO A 30 20.85 -5.55 9.71
N GLN A 31 21.71 -5.12 8.77
CA GLN A 31 22.64 -4.01 9.00
C GLN A 31 21.86 -2.72 9.35
N ARG A 32 22.48 -1.72 10.00
CA ARG A 32 21.77 -0.51 10.51
C ARG A 32 20.85 0.15 9.46
N HIS A 33 21.32 0.33 8.23
CA HIS A 33 20.55 0.93 7.12
C HIS A 33 19.42 0.02 6.63
N GLN A 34 19.67 -1.28 6.60
CA GLN A 34 18.68 -2.32 6.28
C GLN A 34 17.56 -2.39 7.33
N LYS A 35 17.86 -2.13 8.62
CA LYS A 35 16.83 -2.10 9.68
C LYS A 35 15.76 -1.06 9.39
N ILE A 36 16.18 0.13 8.95
CA ILE A 36 15.28 1.26 8.66
C ILE A 36 14.37 0.88 7.48
N GLY A 37 14.92 0.29 6.42
CA GLY A 37 14.13 -0.20 5.29
C GLY A 37 13.08 -1.23 5.70
N VAL A 38 13.44 -2.18 6.57
CA VAL A 38 12.48 -3.19 7.08
C VAL A 38 11.40 -2.57 7.91
N LEU A 39 11.75 -1.72 8.88
CA LEU A 39 10.78 -1.07 9.75
C LEU A 39 9.82 -0.18 8.94
N LEU A 40 10.34 0.56 7.95
CA LEU A 40 9.52 1.33 7.02
C LEU A 40 8.57 0.43 6.23
N GLY A 41 9.06 -0.71 5.72
CA GLY A 41 8.24 -1.67 4.97
C GLY A 41 7.14 -2.28 5.83
N VAL A 42 7.49 -2.78 7.03
CA VAL A 42 6.54 -3.34 8.00
C VAL A 42 5.47 -2.31 8.36
N PHE A 43 5.89 -1.07 8.65
CA PHE A 43 4.97 0.02 8.97
C PHE A 43 4.05 0.36 7.79
N ALA A 44 4.60 0.47 6.58
CA ALA A 44 3.82 0.80 5.39
C ALA A 44 2.80 -0.30 5.03
N PHE A 45 3.17 -1.58 5.12
CA PHE A 45 2.23 -2.68 4.91
C PHE A 45 1.17 -2.76 6.01
N ALA A 46 1.54 -2.54 7.27
CA ALA A 46 0.58 -2.50 8.37
C ALA A 46 -0.42 -1.35 8.19
N LEU A 47 0.06 -0.15 7.84
CA LEU A 47 -0.82 1.00 7.55
C LEU A 47 -1.73 0.74 6.36
N PHE A 48 -1.23 0.12 5.29
CA PHE A 48 -2.04 -0.26 4.14
C PHE A 48 -3.14 -1.26 4.55
N GLY A 49 -2.81 -2.26 5.37
CA GLY A 49 -3.81 -3.17 5.95
C GLY A 49 -4.87 -2.46 6.79
N ILE A 50 -4.47 -1.46 7.59
CA ILE A 50 -5.42 -0.63 8.35
C ILE A 50 -6.35 0.14 7.40
N THR A 51 -5.84 0.68 6.28
CA THR A 51 -6.71 1.37 5.31
C THR A 51 -7.75 0.46 4.71
N ASP A 52 -7.40 -0.79 4.38
CA ASP A 52 -8.36 -1.75 3.84
C ASP A 52 -9.42 -2.14 4.87
N LEU A 53 -9.04 -2.28 6.14
CA LEU A 53 -10.01 -2.52 7.22
C LEU A 53 -10.93 -1.32 7.46
N LEU A 54 -10.41 -0.08 7.36
CA LEU A 54 -11.23 1.12 7.47
C LEU A 54 -12.25 1.22 6.32
N GLU A 55 -11.91 0.71 5.14
CA GLU A 55 -12.83 0.67 4.00
C GLU A 55 -13.99 -0.33 4.18
N ILE A 56 -13.87 -1.35 5.05
CA ILE A 56 -14.99 -2.25 5.36
C ILE A 56 -16.19 -1.47 5.92
N SER A 57 -15.90 -0.41 6.70
CA SER A 57 -16.91 0.47 7.29
C SER A 57 -17.50 1.50 6.31
N ARG A 58 -16.92 1.63 5.11
CA ARG A 58 -17.29 2.63 4.10
C ARG A 58 -17.87 1.90 2.88
N GLU A 59 -19.19 1.91 2.75
CA GLU A 59 -19.89 1.30 1.62
C GLU A 59 -19.45 1.95 0.30
N ALA A 60 -18.62 1.27 -0.51
CA ALA A 60 -18.15 1.58 -1.89
C ALA A 60 -17.59 3.00 -2.21
N GLN A 61 -17.88 4.00 -1.39
CA GLN A 61 -17.40 5.37 -1.49
C GLN A 61 -16.24 5.55 -0.53
N ILE A 62 -15.04 5.38 -1.07
CA ILE A 62 -13.82 5.60 -0.33
C ILE A 62 -13.55 7.11 -0.29
N PRO A 63 -13.49 7.75 0.89
CA PRO A 63 -13.15 9.17 0.97
C PRO A 63 -11.74 9.43 0.43
N LEU A 64 -11.56 10.59 -0.21
CA LEU A 64 -10.29 10.98 -0.87
C LEU A 64 -9.06 10.87 0.05
N TRP A 65 -9.22 11.11 1.34
CA TRP A 65 -8.10 11.00 2.29
C TRP A 65 -7.60 9.55 2.44
N LEU A 66 -8.48 8.54 2.36
CA LEU A 66 -8.07 7.13 2.39
C LEU A 66 -7.31 6.76 1.12
N TRP A 67 -7.74 7.25 -0.04
CA TRP A 67 -6.98 7.11 -1.29
C TRP A 67 -5.58 7.72 -1.18
N MET A 68 -5.47 8.95 -0.69
CA MET A 68 -4.18 9.62 -0.50
C MET A 68 -3.29 8.84 0.49
N PHE A 69 -3.90 8.25 1.51
CA PHE A 69 -3.16 7.46 2.51
C PHE A 69 -2.67 6.12 1.93
N LYS A 70 -3.46 5.44 1.10
CA LYS A 70 -3.04 4.26 0.32
C LYS A 70 -1.89 4.57 -0.63
N ILE A 71 -1.97 5.70 -1.34
CA ILE A 71 -0.89 6.20 -2.21
C ILE A 71 0.39 6.42 -1.39
N ALA A 72 0.29 7.10 -0.25
CA ALA A 72 1.43 7.35 0.63
C ALA A 72 2.06 6.03 1.12
N CYS A 73 1.24 5.04 1.50
CA CYS A 73 1.72 3.72 1.88
C CYS A 73 2.45 3.01 0.73
N GLY A 74 1.92 3.05 -0.50
CA GLY A 74 2.59 2.50 -1.69
C GLY A 74 3.96 3.16 -1.96
N VAL A 75 4.04 4.48 -1.84
CA VAL A 75 5.31 5.23 -1.95
C VAL A 75 6.29 4.82 -0.84
N LEU A 76 5.81 4.65 0.39
CA LEU A 76 6.63 4.19 1.52
C LEU A 76 7.14 2.76 1.32
N ILE A 77 6.36 1.86 0.72
CA ILE A 77 6.80 0.49 0.37
C ILE A 77 7.96 0.55 -0.65
N LEU A 78 7.85 1.40 -1.67
CA LEU A 78 8.93 1.62 -2.63
C LEU A 78 10.17 2.23 -1.95
N ALA A 79 9.99 3.25 -1.11
CA ALA A 79 11.08 3.87 -0.37
C ALA A 79 11.77 2.87 0.57
N ALA A 80 11.00 2.01 1.25
CA ALA A 80 11.51 0.92 2.09
C ALA A 80 12.40 -0.04 1.30
N ARG A 81 11.97 -0.43 0.09
CA ARG A 81 12.76 -1.29 -0.81
C ARG A 81 14.09 -0.64 -1.19
N TYR A 82 14.08 0.62 -1.64
CA TYR A 82 15.31 1.29 -2.06
C TYR A 82 16.21 1.65 -0.86
N THR A 83 15.65 1.84 0.32
CA THR A 83 16.41 1.96 1.57
C THR A 83 17.08 0.62 1.94
N TRP A 84 16.44 -0.52 1.64
CA TRP A 84 17.03 -1.85 1.84
C TRP A 84 18.11 -2.20 0.80
N LEU A 85 17.82 -1.98 -0.49
CA LEU A 85 18.72 -2.33 -1.60
C LEU A 85 19.85 -1.32 -1.83
N GLY A 86 19.67 -0.09 -1.34
CA GLY A 86 20.52 1.06 -1.57
C GLY A 86 19.97 1.97 -2.69
N TRP A 87 19.85 3.27 -2.40
CA TRP A 87 19.33 4.28 -3.33
C TRP A 87 20.16 4.44 -4.60
N ALA A 88 21.45 4.06 -4.57
CA ALA A 88 22.31 4.05 -5.76
C ALA A 88 21.83 3.08 -6.86
N LYS A 89 20.99 2.08 -6.51
CA LYS A 89 20.42 1.12 -7.45
C LYS A 89 19.08 1.57 -8.05
N PHE A 90 18.56 2.72 -7.64
CA PHE A 90 17.28 3.22 -8.13
C PHE A 90 17.33 3.52 -9.63
N ARG A 91 16.38 2.97 -10.40
CA ARG A 91 16.19 3.33 -11.80
C ARG A 91 14.70 3.56 -12.07
N TRP A 92 14.38 4.66 -12.75
CA TRP A 92 13.00 4.96 -13.18
C TRP A 92 12.39 3.91 -14.12
N ARG A 93 13.24 3.11 -14.78
CA ARG A 93 12.84 1.99 -15.65
C ARG A 93 12.64 0.67 -14.92
N ASP A 94 12.83 0.63 -13.60
CA ASP A 94 12.56 -0.58 -12.82
C ASP A 94 11.09 -0.95 -12.94
N ARG A 95 10.81 -2.25 -13.13
CA ARG A 95 9.45 -2.75 -13.34
C ARG A 95 8.52 -2.38 -12.20
N GLU A 96 9.03 -2.32 -10.97
CA GLU A 96 8.26 -2.01 -9.78
C GLU A 96 7.92 -0.52 -9.68
N VAL A 97 8.81 0.36 -10.16
CA VAL A 97 8.54 1.81 -10.24
C VAL A 97 7.50 2.07 -11.32
N LEU A 98 7.66 1.45 -12.50
CA LEU A 98 6.68 1.56 -13.59
C LEU A 98 5.32 1.00 -13.18
N PHE A 99 5.29 -0.13 -12.47
CA PHE A 99 4.07 -0.69 -11.91
C PHE A 99 3.44 0.26 -10.89
N GLY A 100 4.23 0.83 -9.97
CA GLY A 100 3.75 1.83 -9.02
C GLY A 100 3.16 3.06 -9.71
N VAL A 101 3.82 3.60 -10.74
CA VAL A 101 3.31 4.72 -11.53
C VAL A 101 2.01 4.35 -12.25
N ALA A 102 1.92 3.16 -12.84
CA ALA A 102 0.69 2.68 -13.47
C ALA A 102 -0.47 2.57 -12.45
N CYS A 103 -0.21 2.06 -11.25
CA CYS A 103 -1.19 2.02 -10.17
C CYS A 103 -1.62 3.44 -9.75
N LEU A 104 -0.70 4.39 -9.62
CA LEU A 104 -1.05 5.78 -9.31
C LEU A 104 -1.94 6.41 -10.38
N LEU A 105 -1.62 6.19 -11.66
CA LEU A 105 -2.46 6.66 -12.77
C LEU A 105 -3.84 6.02 -12.74
N ALA A 106 -3.94 4.73 -12.43
CA ALA A 106 -5.23 4.05 -12.28
C ALA A 106 -6.05 4.64 -11.13
N VAL A 107 -5.43 4.90 -9.97
CA VAL A 107 -6.10 5.55 -8.83
C VAL A 107 -6.58 6.95 -9.18
N VAL A 108 -5.74 7.78 -9.80
CA VAL A 108 -6.13 9.13 -10.25
C VAL A 108 -7.30 9.07 -11.24
N SER A 109 -7.30 8.07 -12.13
CA SER A 109 -8.40 7.85 -13.09
C SER A 109 -9.71 7.50 -12.36
N ILE A 110 -9.66 6.59 -11.38
CA ILE A 110 -10.83 6.20 -10.57
C ILE A 110 -11.35 7.40 -9.77
N ILE A 111 -10.47 8.16 -9.11
CA ILE A 111 -10.84 9.35 -8.35
C ILE A 111 -11.52 10.38 -9.27
N SER A 112 -10.98 10.59 -10.47
CA SER A 112 -11.55 11.50 -11.46
C SER A 112 -12.94 11.05 -11.87
N LEU A 113 -13.12 9.75 -12.16
CA LEU A 113 -14.43 9.18 -12.51
C LEU A 113 -15.44 9.32 -11.37
N GLN A 114 -15.04 9.07 -10.12
CA GLN A 114 -15.90 9.26 -8.94
C GLN A 114 -16.31 10.72 -8.75
N HIS A 115 -15.46 11.68 -9.13
CA HIS A 115 -15.76 13.10 -9.02
C HIS A 115 -16.70 13.60 -10.14
N TYR A 116 -16.54 13.09 -11.37
CA TYR A 116 -17.36 13.48 -12.53
C TYR A 116 -18.67 12.70 -12.67
N ALA A 117 -18.75 11.48 -12.13
CA ALA A 117 -19.95 10.65 -12.14
C ALA A 117 -20.18 10.06 -10.72
N PRO A 118 -20.63 10.89 -9.75
CA PRO A 118 -21.01 10.37 -8.45
C PRO A 118 -22.12 9.32 -8.63
N PRO A 119 -22.06 8.18 -7.93
CA PRO A 119 -23.14 7.19 -8.00
C PRO A 119 -24.46 7.83 -7.51
N PRO A 120 -25.61 7.39 -8.04
CA PRO A 120 -26.92 7.93 -7.69
C PRO A 120 -27.27 7.73 -6.21
#